data_AF-A0A531N9S9-F1
#
_entry.id   AF-A0A531N9S9-F1
#
_cell.length_a   1.000
_cell.length_b   1.000
_cell.length_c   1.000
_cell.angle_alpha   90.00
_cell.angle_beta   90.00
_cell.angle_gamma   90.00
#
_symmetry.space_group_name_H-M   'P 1'
#
loop_
_entity.id
_entity.type
_entity.pdbx_description
1 polymer ?
#
loop_
_entity_poly.entity_id
_entity_poly.type
_entity_poly.pdbx_seq_one_letter_code
_entity_poly.pdbx_strand_id
1 'polypeptide(L)'
;YDTYRARPDFIQRYVFPGGMLPTPSILKSLGAAHGLAHLREHVFPEDYARTLAEWRQRFRGSWEKIVPLGFDDRFKKLWEFYLHYCEAGFRTSYIDVRQVVYKA
;
A
#
# COMPACT_ATOMS: atom_id res chain seq x y z
N TYR A 1 -4.48 0.59 15.26
CA TYR A 1 -4.60 -0.77 14.68
C TYR A 1 -6.03 -1.27 14.81
N ASP A 2 -6.59 -1.36 16.01
CA ASP A 2 -7.93 -1.93 16.22
C ASP A 2 -9.07 -1.18 15.52
N THR A 3 -9.03 0.17 15.50
CA THR A 3 -10.01 0.98 14.76
C THR A 3 -9.96 0.73 13.25
N TYR A 4 -8.76 0.54 12.69
CA TYR A 4 -8.55 0.21 11.28
C TYR A 4 -9.04 -1.20 10.94
N ARG A 5 -8.99 -2.13 11.91
CA ARG A 5 -9.53 -3.49 11.77
C ARG A 5 -11.07 -3.53 11.73
N ALA A 6 -11.73 -2.59 12.41
CA ALA A 6 -13.16 -2.64 12.67
C ALA A 6 -14.03 -2.10 11.52
N ARG A 7 -13.46 -1.36 10.55
CA ARG A 7 -14.22 -0.74 9.46
C ARG A 7 -13.49 -0.93 8.12
N PRO A 8 -14.03 -1.74 7.20
CA PRO A 8 -13.42 -1.91 5.90
C PRO A 8 -13.51 -0.63 5.08
N ASP A 9 -12.35 -0.07 4.77
CA ASP A 9 -12.22 1.08 3.88
C ASP A 9 -12.33 0.66 2.39
N PHE A 10 -12.19 1.64 1.49
CA PHE A 10 -12.19 1.39 0.05
C PHE A 10 -11.17 0.33 -0.37
N ILE A 11 -9.96 0.37 0.20
CA ILE A 11 -8.87 -0.54 -0.17
C ILE A 11 -9.23 -1.97 0.24
N GLN A 12 -9.68 -2.16 1.48
CA GLN A 12 -10.08 -3.49 1.96
C GLN A 12 -11.31 -4.02 1.24
N ARG A 13 -12.23 -3.17 0.81
CA ARG A 13 -13.44 -3.61 0.12
C ARG A 13 -13.22 -4.00 -1.34
N TYR A 14 -12.34 -3.28 -2.05
CA TYR A 14 -12.28 -3.36 -3.51
C TYR A 14 -10.93 -3.81 -4.08
N VAL A 15 -9.84 -3.70 -3.33
CA VAL A 15 -8.48 -3.97 -3.87
C VAL A 15 -7.79 -5.09 -3.09
N PHE A 16 -7.73 -5.00 -1.76
CA PHE A 16 -7.06 -5.96 -0.90
C PHE A 16 -7.94 -6.42 0.27
N PRO A 17 -8.92 -7.32 0.03
CA PRO A 17 -9.75 -7.90 1.08
C PRO A 17 -8.91 -8.56 2.18
N GLY A 18 -9.15 -8.15 3.43
CA GLY A 18 -8.41 -8.61 4.61
C GLY A 18 -7.01 -8.00 4.77
N GLY A 19 -6.57 -7.13 3.85
CA GLY A 19 -5.27 -6.47 3.92
C GLY A 19 -5.17 -5.53 5.11
N MET A 20 -4.07 -5.62 5.87
CA MET A 20 -3.85 -4.77 7.03
C MET A 20 -2.40 -4.34 7.16
N LEU A 21 -2.16 -3.02 7.25
CA LEU A 21 -0.82 -2.48 7.45
C LEU A 21 -0.42 -2.61 8.94
N PRO A 22 0.72 -3.26 9.24
CA PRO A 22 1.24 -3.32 10.60
C PRO A 22 1.79 -1.95 11.01
N THR A 23 1.68 -1.61 12.29
CA THR A 23 2.33 -0.41 12.83
C THR A 23 3.81 -0.69 13.12
N PRO A 24 4.69 0.33 13.14
CA PRO A 24 6.10 0.12 13.52
C PRO A 24 6.24 -0.47 14.93
N SER A 25 5.33 -0.10 15.83
CA SER A 25 5.28 -0.65 17.19
C SER A 25 4.95 -2.14 17.21
N ILE A 26 3.99 -2.62 16.42
CA ILE A 26 3.62 -4.04 16.42
C ILE A 26 4.76 -4.90 15.87
N LEU A 27 5.47 -4.41 14.84
CA LEU A 27 6.64 -5.09 14.27
C LEU A 27 7.76 -5.24 15.32
N LYS A 28 8.07 -4.17 16.07
CA LYS A 28 9.07 -4.20 17.14
C LYS A 28 8.68 -5.14 18.27
N SER A 29 7.44 -5.07 18.74
CA SER A 29 6.94 -5.93 19.83
C SER A 29 6.97 -7.41 19.44
N LEU A 30 6.54 -7.75 18.23
CA LEU A 30 6.57 -9.12 17.73
C LEU A 30 8.01 -9.62 17.57
N GLY A 31 8.91 -8.80 17.02
CA GLY A 31 10.33 -9.15 16.93
C GLY A 31 10.91 -9.51 18.30
N ALA A 32 10.74 -8.63 19.29
CA ALA A 32 11.22 -8.85 20.65
C ALA A 32 10.64 -10.13 21.30
N ALA A 33 9.35 -10.38 21.11
CA ALA A 33 8.67 -11.58 21.62
C ALA A 33 9.22 -12.90 21.03
N HIS A 34 9.88 -12.83 19.87
CA HIS A 34 10.44 -13.99 19.16
C HIS A 34 11.98 -13.97 19.10
N GLY A 35 12.64 -13.21 19.97
CA GLY A 35 14.10 -13.15 20.05
C GLY A 35 14.77 -12.41 18.90
N LEU A 36 14.01 -11.63 18.12
CA LEU A 36 14.50 -10.83 17.00
C LEU A 36 14.62 -9.36 17.42
N ALA A 37 15.83 -8.96 17.79
CA ALA A 37 16.12 -7.56 18.15
C ALA A 37 16.06 -6.67 16.90
N HIS A 38 15.28 -5.60 16.97
CA HIS A 38 15.25 -4.57 15.94
C HIS A 38 16.62 -3.88 15.85
N LEU A 39 17.27 -3.95 14.70
CA LEU A 39 18.62 -3.39 14.50
C LEU A 39 18.57 -2.01 13.86
N ARG A 40 17.87 -1.89 12.73
CA ARG A 40 17.70 -0.63 11.99
C ARG A 40 16.54 -0.73 11.02
N GLU A 41 16.06 0.42 10.57
CA GLU A 41 15.06 0.51 9.50
C GLU A 41 15.39 1.62 8.50
N HIS A 42 14.93 1.43 7.27
CA HIS A 42 14.94 2.44 6.23
C HIS A 42 13.49 2.69 5.79
N VAL A 43 13.06 3.96 5.84
CA VAL A 43 11.69 4.39 5.56
C VAL A 43 11.71 5.29 4.33
N PHE A 44 10.92 4.96 3.31
CA PHE A 44 11.00 5.59 1.99
C PHE A 44 9.61 5.73 1.31
N PRO A 45 8.67 6.49 1.93
CA PRO A 45 7.30 6.63 1.42
C PRO A 45 7.24 7.32 0.05
N GLU A 46 8.09 8.34 -0.17
CA GLU A 46 8.09 9.14 -1.40
C GLU A 46 8.42 8.32 -2.65
N ASP A 47 9.28 7.31 -2.52
CA ASP A 47 9.60 6.41 -3.63
C ASP A 47 8.38 5.56 -4.02
N TYR A 48 7.55 5.18 -3.06
CA TYR A 48 6.32 4.44 -3.34
C TYR A 48 5.23 5.35 -3.91
N ALA A 49 5.14 6.60 -3.45
CA ALA A 49 4.30 7.61 -4.09
C ALA A 49 4.67 7.80 -5.57
N ARG A 50 5.97 7.94 -5.86
CA ARG A 50 6.47 8.01 -7.25
C ARG A 50 6.12 6.75 -8.03
N THR A 51 6.31 5.58 -7.45
CA THR A 51 5.98 4.30 -8.08
C THR A 51 4.52 4.24 -8.52
N LEU A 52 3.58 4.63 -7.63
CA LEU A 52 2.15 4.67 -7.93
C LEU A 52 1.81 5.69 -9.03
N ALA A 53 2.48 6.85 -9.02
CA ALA A 53 2.32 7.86 -10.06
C ALA A 53 2.73 7.33 -11.44
N GLU A 54 3.87 6.64 -11.52
CA GLU A 54 4.34 6.04 -12.76
C GLU A 54 3.44 4.88 -13.22
N TRP A 55 2.95 4.05 -12.29
CA TRP A 55 1.99 2.99 -12.61
C TRP A 55 0.70 3.57 -13.19
N ARG A 56 0.17 4.65 -12.62
CA ARG A 56 -1.01 5.34 -13.17
C ARG A 56 -0.78 5.84 -14.59
N GLN A 57 0.37 6.46 -14.86
CA GLN A 57 0.69 6.93 -16.21
C GLN A 57 0.74 5.77 -17.21
N ARG A 58 1.43 4.68 -16.86
CA ARG A 58 1.53 3.48 -17.70
C ARG A 58 0.16 2.80 -17.90
N PHE A 59 -0.66 2.72 -16.85
CA PHE A 59 -2.02 2.19 -16.92
C PHE A 59 -2.89 2.97 -17.91
N ARG A 60 -2.90 4.31 -17.79
CA ARG A 60 -3.63 5.19 -18.71
C ARG A 60 -3.18 5.01 -20.16
N GLY A 61 -1.86 4.98 -20.40
CA GLY A 61 -1.28 4.77 -21.73
C GLY A 61 -1.51 3.37 -22.30
N SER A 62 -1.91 2.40 -21.47
CA SER A 62 -2.19 1.03 -21.89
C SER A 62 -3.69 0.72 -22.01
N TRP A 63 -4.57 1.70 -21.75
CA TRP A 63 -6.01 1.45 -21.62
C TRP A 63 -6.62 0.81 -22.88
N GLU A 64 -6.24 1.27 -24.07
CA GLU A 64 -6.71 0.69 -25.34
C GLU A 64 -6.32 -0.78 -25.51
N LYS A 65 -5.23 -1.23 -24.88
CA LYS A 65 -4.79 -2.63 -24.86
C LYS A 65 -5.50 -3.45 -23.78
N ILE A 66 -6.06 -2.80 -22.77
CA ILE A 66 -6.74 -3.42 -21.62
C ILE A 66 -8.22 -3.67 -21.94
N VAL A 67 -8.87 -2.79 -22.70
CA VAL A 67 -10.30 -2.93 -23.08
C VAL A 67 -10.61 -4.30 -23.71
N PRO A 68 -9.83 -4.82 -24.68
CA PRO A 68 -10.09 -6.14 -25.27
C PRO A 68 -9.98 -7.31 -24.29
N LEU A 69 -9.37 -7.11 -23.11
CA LEU A 69 -9.28 -8.12 -22.05
C LEU A 69 -10.58 -8.22 -21.22
N GLY A 70 -11.59 -7.41 -21.53
CA GLY A 70 -12.91 -7.43 -20.88
C GLY A 70 -13.06 -6.48 -19.70
N PHE A 71 -12.11 -5.56 -19.48
CA PHE A 71 -12.23 -4.54 -18.44
C PHE A 71 -13.00 -3.31 -18.93
N ASP A 72 -13.91 -2.82 -18.09
CA ASP A 72 -14.81 -1.71 -18.40
C ASP A 72 -14.34 -0.39 -17.76
N ASP A 73 -15.04 0.69 -18.11
CA ASP A 73 -14.76 2.02 -17.54
C ASP A 73 -15.00 2.07 -16.03
N ARG A 74 -15.84 1.20 -15.48
CA ARG A 74 -16.04 1.10 -14.04
C ARG A 74 -14.78 0.58 -13.36
N PHE A 75 -14.17 -0.48 -13.89
CA PHE A 75 -12.87 -0.98 -13.44
C PHE A 75 -11.79 0.10 -13.58
N LYS A 76 -11.75 0.80 -14.73
CA LYS A 76 -10.79 1.88 -14.94
C LYS A 76 -10.84 2.92 -13.84
N LYS A 77 -12.04 3.45 -13.53
CA LYS A 77 -12.25 4.46 -12.49
C LYS A 77 -11.84 3.94 -11.11
N LEU A 78 -12.20 2.69 -10.79
CA LEU A 78 -11.81 2.04 -9.54
C LEU A 78 -10.29 1.96 -9.41
N TRP A 79 -9.60 1.51 -10.47
CA TRP A 79 -8.16 1.33 -10.46
C TRP A 79 -7.40 2.66 -10.43
N GLU A 80 -7.87 3.68 -11.15
CA GLU A 80 -7.31 5.02 -11.06
C GLU A 80 -7.51 5.65 -9.68
N PHE A 81 -8.68 5.46 -9.08
CA PHE A 81 -8.95 5.94 -7.72
C PHE A 81 -8.02 5.26 -6.72
N TYR A 82 -7.84 3.94 -6.81
CA TYR A 82 -6.86 3.20 -6.00
C TYR A 82 -5.46 3.82 -6.09
N LEU A 83 -4.94 4.02 -7.31
CA LEU A 83 -3.59 4.52 -7.51
C LEU A 83 -3.40 5.94 -6.95
N HIS A 84 -4.38 6.83 -7.18
CA HIS A 84 -4.37 8.18 -6.61
C HIS A 84 -4.49 8.19 -5.09
N TYR A 85 -5.44 7.42 -4.54
CA TYR A 85 -5.70 7.34 -3.12
C TYR A 85 -4.46 6.88 -2.36
N CYS A 86 -3.81 5.81 -2.84
CA CYS A 86 -2.56 5.33 -2.25
C CYS A 86 -1.42 6.32 -2.45
N GLU A 87 -1.26 6.94 -3.63
CA GLU A 87 -0.20 7.93 -3.85
C GLU A 87 -0.33 9.08 -2.84
N ALA A 88 -1.53 9.62 -2.64
CA ALA A 88 -1.79 10.66 -1.65
C ALA A 88 -1.47 10.19 -0.23
N GLY A 89 -1.83 8.95 0.12
CA GLY A 89 -1.49 8.36 1.42
C GLY A 89 0.02 8.32 1.69
N PHE A 90 0.83 7.97 0.69
CA PHE A 90 2.29 7.96 0.82
C PHE A 90 2.87 9.39 0.83
N ARG A 91 2.44 10.29 -0.07
CA ARG A 91 2.93 11.69 -0.13
C ARG A 91 2.65 12.49 1.14
N THR A 92 1.55 12.17 1.82
CA THR A 92 1.16 12.83 3.07
C THR A 92 1.79 12.17 4.29
N SER A 93 2.60 11.12 4.11
CA SER A 93 3.16 10.29 5.18
C SER A 93 2.10 9.70 6.11
N TYR A 94 0.85 9.55 5.63
CA TYR A 94 -0.22 8.88 6.37
C TYR A 94 0.03 7.36 6.43
N ILE A 95 0.66 6.82 5.38
CA ILE A 95 1.20 5.46 5.31
C ILE A 95 2.63 5.52 4.77
N ASP A 96 3.39 4.45 4.97
CA ASP A 96 4.79 4.37 4.54
C ASP A 96 5.22 2.96 4.11
N VAL A 97 6.44 2.89 3.58
CA VAL A 97 7.14 1.65 3.28
C VAL A 97 8.41 1.60 4.11
N ARG A 98 8.67 0.44 4.71
CA ARG A 98 9.80 0.23 5.61
C ARG A 98 10.53 -1.05 5.25
N GLN A 99 11.85 -0.97 5.17
CA GLN A 99 12.73 -2.12 5.24
C GLN A 99 13.28 -2.22 6.65
N VAL A 100 12.98 -3.31 7.35
CA VAL A 100 13.37 -3.52 8.75
C VAL A 100 14.40 -4.64 8.83
N VAL A 101 15.52 -4.40 9.50
CA VAL A 101 16.56 -5.39 9.75
C VAL A 101 16.47 -5.84 11.20
N TYR A 102 16.40 -7.16 11.40
CA TYR A 102 16.42 -7.79 12.72
C TYR A 102 17.72 -8.56 12.92
N LYS A 103 18.09 -8.74 14.20
CA LYS A 103 19.19 -9.60 14.64
C LYS A 103 18.64 -10.66 15.58
N ALA A 104 18.93 -11.93 15.27
CA ALA A 104 18.66 -13.07 16.14
C ALA A 104 19.72 -13.22 17.24
#